data_AF-A0AAV5VFX9-F1
#
_entry.id   AF-A0AAV5VFX9-F1
#
_cell.length_a   1.000
_cell.length_b   1.000
_cell.length_c   1.000
_cell.angle_alpha   90.00
_cell.angle_beta   90.00
_cell.angle_gamma   90.00
#
_symmetry.space_group_name_H-M   'P 1'
#
loop_
_entity.id
_entity.type
_entity.pdbx_description
1 polymer ?
#
loop_
_entity_poly.entity_id
_entity_poly.type
_entity_poly.pdbx_seq_one_letter_code
_entity_poly.pdbx_strand_id
1 'polypeptide(L)'
;MSCAGLYEAALEHSHHEVAAVPAALAETTKMVCPNSGMSPAGCHSKLIVGGLALVGIGAAIGYFACKKASCCSSRVNKKIRLGEGKVADTVDVEDIGEKKAFCRCWKSEKWPYCDGTHGKHNKETGDNLGPLIVKKKE
;
A
#
# COMPACT_ATOMS: atom_id res chain seq x y z
N MET A 1 -5.23 -7.31 5.99
CA MET A 1 -4.43 -6.36 6.76
C MET A 1 -4.69 -4.96 6.25
N SER A 2 -5.13 -4.04 7.11
CA SER A 2 -5.31 -2.63 6.76
C SER A 2 -3.94 -2.00 6.50
N CYS A 3 -3.88 -1.01 5.59
CA CYS A 3 -2.70 -0.20 5.31
C CYS A 3 -2.10 0.45 6.59
N ALA A 4 -2.89 0.52 7.66
CA ALA A 4 -2.44 0.87 9.00
C ALA A 4 -1.32 -0.05 9.55
N GLY A 5 -1.40 -1.37 9.32
CA GLY A 5 -0.41 -2.32 9.88
C GLY A 5 0.98 -2.20 9.25
N LEU A 6 1.09 -1.63 8.05
CA LEU A 6 2.38 -1.41 7.39
C LEU A 6 3.09 -0.15 7.89
N TYR A 7 2.37 0.83 8.47
CA TYR A 7 3.02 2.01 9.07
C TYR A 7 3.67 1.66 10.41
N GLU A 8 3.02 0.85 11.26
CA GLU A 8 3.57 0.42 12.56
C GLU A 8 4.89 -0.36 12.33
N ALA A 9 4.88 -1.30 11.38
CA ALA A 9 6.06 -2.11 11.06
C ALA A 9 7.23 -1.28 10.49
N ALA A 10 6.96 -0.22 9.71
CA ALA A 10 7.99 0.66 9.19
C ALA A 10 8.56 1.62 10.26
N LEU A 11 7.73 2.01 11.25
CA LEU A 11 8.21 2.78 12.40
C LEU A 11 9.08 1.91 13.33
N GLU A 12 8.66 0.68 13.64
CA GLU A 12 9.45 -0.21 14.51
C GLU A 12 10.80 -0.58 13.89
N HIS A 13 10.87 -0.80 12.58
CA HIS A 13 12.14 -1.07 11.89
C HIS A 13 13.08 0.15 11.82
N SER A 14 12.56 1.38 11.91
CA SER A 14 13.42 2.57 11.96
C SER A 14 14.01 2.79 13.36
N HIS A 15 13.32 2.42 14.45
CA HIS A 15 13.86 2.59 15.81
C HIS A 15 15.13 1.77 16.12
N HIS A 16 15.43 0.71 15.37
CA HIS A 16 16.69 -0.04 15.51
C HIS A 16 17.86 0.55 14.71
N GLU A 17 17.62 1.36 13.67
CA GLU A 17 18.69 2.05 12.91
C GLU A 17 18.91 3.51 13.32
N VAL A 18 17.91 4.21 13.90
CA VAL A 18 18.08 5.61 14.34
C VAL A 18 19.04 5.73 15.53
N ALA A 19 19.28 4.65 16.27
CA ALA A 19 20.27 4.61 17.35
C ALA A 19 21.73 4.78 16.85
N ALA A 20 22.00 4.60 15.55
CA ALA A 20 23.35 4.73 14.98
C ALA A 20 23.68 6.16 14.48
N VAL A 21 22.69 7.04 14.33
CA VAL A 21 22.88 8.41 13.82
C VAL A 21 23.63 9.36 14.80
N PRO A 22 23.50 9.28 16.14
CA PRO A 22 24.24 10.20 17.00
C PRO A 22 25.75 9.91 17.05
N ALA A 23 26.19 8.70 16.68
CA ALA A 23 27.61 8.35 16.65
C ALA A 23 28.30 8.81 15.35
N ALA A 24 27.64 8.68 14.20
CA ALA A 24 28.22 9.06 12.90
C ALA A 24 28.42 10.59 12.74
N LEU A 25 27.64 11.40 13.46
CA LEU A 25 27.81 12.86 13.51
C LEU A 25 28.95 13.32 14.44
N ALA A 26 29.32 12.52 15.45
CA ALA A 26 30.40 12.88 16.37
C ALA A 26 31.79 12.63 15.77
N GLU A 27 31.93 11.67 14.85
CA GLU A 27 33.24 11.21 14.36
C GLU A 27 33.69 11.83 13.02
N THR A 28 33.00 12.86 12.51
CA THR A 28 33.47 13.64 11.34
C THR A 28 34.20 14.94 11.72
N THR A 29 34.33 15.26 13.01
CA THR A 29 35.06 16.45 13.49
C THR A 29 36.58 16.26 13.61
N LYS A 30 37.13 15.10 13.23
CA LYS A 30 38.59 14.87 13.17
C LYS A 30 39.08 14.50 11.77
N MET A 31 38.67 15.22 10.75
CA MET A 31 39.46 15.30 9.52
C MET A 31 40.39 16.52 9.61
N VAL A 32 41.54 16.34 10.26
CA VAL A 32 42.65 17.29 10.17
C VAL A 32 43.45 16.92 8.92
N CYS A 33 43.41 17.79 7.90
CA CYS A 33 44.30 17.69 6.74
C CYS A 33 45.75 17.99 7.18
N PRO A 34 46.75 17.18 6.77
CA PRO A 34 48.13 17.52 7.03
C PRO A 34 48.59 18.61 6.05
N ASN A 35 48.95 19.76 6.63
CA ASN A 35 49.71 20.88 6.09
C ASN A 35 49.05 21.85 5.07
N SER A 36 48.74 23.02 5.62
CA SER A 36 49.27 24.34 5.21
C SER A 36 48.74 25.00 3.94
N GLY A 37 47.78 25.92 4.14
CA GLY A 37 47.46 26.96 3.16
C GLY A 37 46.09 27.58 3.38
N MET A 38 46.00 28.50 4.34
CA MET A 38 44.93 29.49 4.56
C MET A 38 43.71 29.38 3.60
N SER A 39 42.81 28.42 3.85
CA SER A 39 41.52 28.36 3.16
C SER A 39 40.48 29.00 4.08
N PRO A 40 39.65 29.96 3.59
CA PRO A 40 38.70 30.64 4.45
C PRO A 40 37.69 29.61 4.98
N ALA A 41 37.34 29.75 6.26
CA ALA A 41 36.50 28.85 7.06
C ALA A 41 35.03 28.71 6.58
N GLY A 42 34.77 28.81 5.28
CA GLY A 42 33.43 28.82 4.68
C GLY A 42 33.23 27.89 3.48
N CYS A 43 34.24 27.14 3.04
CA CYS A 43 34.15 26.36 1.80
C CYS A 43 33.36 25.04 1.96
N HIS A 44 33.55 24.30 3.07
CA HIS A 44 32.89 23.00 3.26
C HIS A 44 31.50 23.09 3.91
N SER A 45 31.22 24.16 4.67
CA SER A 45 29.93 24.33 5.37
C SER A 45 28.75 24.47 4.40
N LYS A 46 28.93 25.17 3.27
CA LYS A 46 27.89 25.33 2.24
C LYS A 46 27.57 24.02 1.51
N LEU A 47 28.59 23.18 1.29
CA LEU A 47 28.43 21.86 0.66
C LEU A 47 27.73 20.87 1.59
N ILE A 48 28.07 20.88 2.89
CA ILE A 48 27.42 20.01 3.88
C ILE A 48 25.95 20.43 4.11
N VAL A 49 25.68 21.72 4.30
CA VAL A 49 24.31 22.23 4.48
C VAL A 49 23.47 22.03 3.21
N GLY A 50 24.05 22.27 2.02
CA GLY A 50 23.39 21.98 0.75
C GLY A 50 23.09 20.49 0.56
N GLY A 51 24.03 19.61 0.91
CA GLY A 51 23.87 18.16 0.85
C GLY A 51 22.75 17.65 1.77
N LEU A 52 22.74 18.08 3.04
CA LEU A 52 21.69 17.71 3.99
C LEU A 52 20.31 18.23 3.57
N ALA A 53 20.23 19.44 3.03
CA ALA A 53 18.99 19.99 2.50
C ALA A 53 18.46 19.15 1.33
N LEU A 54 19.31 18.74 0.39
CA LEU A 54 18.91 17.90 -0.75
C LEU A 54 18.42 16.51 -0.31
N VAL A 55 19.08 15.89 0.67
CA VAL A 55 18.64 14.60 1.24
C VAL A 55 17.30 14.75 1.95
N GLY A 56 17.13 15.80 2.76
CA GLY A 56 15.86 16.08 3.46
C GLY A 56 14.70 16.33 2.50
N ILE A 57 14.93 17.13 1.45
CA ILE A 57 13.93 17.40 0.40
C ILE A 57 13.61 16.12 -0.37
N GLY A 58 14.63 15.33 -0.75
CA GLY A 58 14.44 14.06 -1.45
C GLY A 58 13.65 13.04 -0.62
N ALA A 59 13.95 12.91 0.66
CA ALA A 59 13.21 12.05 1.58
C ALA A 59 11.76 12.51 1.77
N ALA A 60 11.52 13.82 1.89
CA ALA A 60 10.16 14.35 1.99
C ALA A 60 9.35 14.09 0.71
N ILE A 61 9.91 14.38 -0.46
CA ILE A 61 9.27 14.11 -1.76
C ILE A 61 8.97 12.62 -1.92
N GLY A 62 9.94 11.76 -1.61
CA GLY A 62 9.78 10.31 -1.64
C GLY A 62 8.68 9.82 -0.70
N TYR A 63 8.61 10.35 0.52
CA TYR A 63 7.56 10.04 1.49
C TYR A 63 6.17 10.45 0.99
N PHE A 64 6.01 11.68 0.49
CA PHE A 64 4.72 12.14 -0.03
C PHE A 64 4.29 11.40 -1.31
N ALA A 65 5.23 11.09 -2.20
CA ALA A 65 4.97 10.29 -3.39
C ALA A 65 4.54 8.87 -3.03
N CYS A 66 5.26 8.22 -2.10
CA CYS A 66 4.93 6.89 -1.60
C CYS A 66 3.56 6.90 -0.90
N LYS A 67 3.28 7.86 -0.02
CA LYS A 67 1.99 8.00 0.67
C LYS A 67 0.81 8.21 -0.29
N LYS A 68 1.02 8.89 -1.41
CA LYS A 68 0.01 9.08 -2.46
C LYS A 68 -0.17 7.85 -3.35
N ALA A 69 0.89 7.08 -3.57
CA ALA A 69 0.86 5.85 -4.37
C ALA A 69 0.41 4.62 -3.56
N SER A 70 0.66 4.57 -2.26
CA SER A 70 0.40 3.42 -1.39
C SER A 70 -1.06 3.31 -0.93
N CYS A 71 -1.87 4.34 -1.16
CA CYS A 71 -3.31 4.29 -0.93
C CYS A 71 -4.10 3.75 -2.13
N CYS A 72 -3.55 2.73 -2.80
CA CYS A 72 -4.33 1.84 -3.64
C CYS A 72 -5.37 1.15 -2.76
N SER A 73 -6.57 1.74 -2.72
CA SER A 73 -7.71 1.21 -1.99
C SER A 73 -7.93 -0.25 -2.37
N SER A 74 -7.64 -1.16 -1.43
CA SER A 74 -7.85 -2.62 -1.58
C SER A 74 -9.34 -3.00 -1.61
N ARG A 75 -10.21 -2.06 -1.98
CA ARG A 75 -11.66 -2.22 -2.01
C ARG A 75 -12.05 -3.09 -3.20
N VAL A 76 -12.51 -4.31 -2.89
CA VAL A 76 -12.99 -5.28 -3.88
C VAL A 76 -14.30 -4.82 -4.52
N ASN A 77 -15.27 -4.42 -3.68
CA ASN A 77 -16.58 -3.95 -4.10
C ASN A 77 -16.58 -2.45 -4.43
N LYS A 78 -16.76 -2.13 -5.72
CA LYS A 78 -16.77 -0.75 -6.23
C LYS A 78 -18.15 -0.23 -6.63
N LYS A 79 -19.21 -1.05 -6.59
CA LYS A 79 -20.52 -0.65 -7.14
C LYS A 79 -21.75 -1.12 -6.38
N ILE A 80 -21.69 -2.24 -5.64
CA ILE A 80 -22.85 -2.84 -4.99
C ILE A 80 -23.04 -2.21 -3.60
N ARG A 81 -24.22 -1.63 -3.32
CA ARG A 81 -24.67 -1.24 -1.96
C ARG A 81 -23.57 -0.56 -1.11
N LEU A 82 -22.87 0.43 -1.67
CA LEU A 82 -21.66 1.02 -1.04
C LEU A 82 -21.93 1.82 0.25
N GLY A 83 -23.18 2.24 0.47
CA GLY A 83 -23.61 2.96 1.67
C GLY A 83 -23.79 2.07 2.90
N GLU A 84 -23.74 0.75 2.73
CA GLU A 84 -23.89 -0.20 3.83
C GLU A 84 -22.53 -0.59 4.40
N GLY A 85 -22.45 -0.69 5.74
CA GLY A 85 -21.21 -1.13 6.41
C GLY A 85 -20.85 -2.58 6.09
N LYS A 86 -21.84 -3.41 5.74
CA LYS A 86 -21.67 -4.81 5.35
C LYS A 86 -22.81 -5.22 4.43
N VAL A 87 -22.45 -5.65 3.22
CA VAL A 87 -23.40 -6.23 2.27
C VAL A 87 -23.48 -7.74 2.51
N ALA A 88 -24.66 -8.22 2.88
CA ALA A 88 -24.97 -9.64 3.04
C ALA A 88 -26.34 -9.91 2.42
N ASP A 89 -26.46 -11.02 1.70
CA ASP A 89 -27.68 -11.43 1.02
C ASP A 89 -28.07 -12.82 1.53
N THR A 90 -29.35 -13.01 1.81
CA THR A 90 -29.93 -14.29 2.23
C THR A 90 -30.82 -14.79 1.11
N VAL A 91 -30.67 -16.06 0.75
CA VAL A 91 -31.48 -16.73 -0.26
C VAL A 91 -31.89 -18.07 0.31
N ASP A 92 -33.19 -18.31 0.34
CA ASP A 92 -33.77 -19.56 0.83
C ASP A 92 -33.47 -20.70 -0.16
N VAL A 93 -33.22 -21.89 0.36
CA VAL A 93 -32.76 -23.04 -0.46
C VAL A 93 -33.86 -23.49 -1.42
N GLU A 94 -35.11 -23.27 -1.04
CA GLU A 94 -36.33 -23.58 -1.76
C GLU A 94 -36.45 -22.75 -3.06
N ASP A 95 -35.97 -21.50 -3.05
CA ASP A 95 -36.07 -20.56 -4.18
C ASP A 95 -34.98 -20.76 -5.25
N ILE A 96 -33.97 -21.57 -4.95
CA ILE A 96 -32.81 -21.82 -5.81
C ILE A 96 -33.20 -22.72 -7.01
N GLY A 97 -34.23 -23.56 -6.87
CA GLY A 97 -34.56 -24.59 -7.85
C GLY A 97 -33.44 -25.64 -7.98
N GLU A 98 -33.23 -26.20 -9.17
CA GLU A 98 -32.22 -27.26 -9.40
C GLU A 98 -30.77 -26.81 -9.20
N LYS A 99 -30.44 -25.60 -9.68
CA LYS A 99 -29.08 -25.06 -9.69
C LYS A 99 -29.07 -23.55 -9.80
N LYS A 100 -28.28 -22.88 -8.95
CA LYS A 100 -27.93 -21.45 -9.11
C LYS A 100 -26.45 -21.21 -8.93
N ALA A 101 -26.00 -20.08 -9.48
CA ALA A 101 -24.65 -19.58 -9.33
C ALA A 101 -24.69 -18.20 -8.66
N PHE A 102 -23.91 -18.03 -7.60
CA PHE A 102 -23.80 -16.81 -6.80
C PHE A 102 -22.48 -16.11 -7.08
N CYS A 103 -22.53 -14.79 -7.18
CA CYS A 103 -21.38 -13.95 -7.50
C CYS A 103 -20.40 -13.89 -6.31
N ARG A 104 -19.11 -13.99 -6.60
CA ARG A 104 -18.02 -13.74 -5.62
C ARG A 104 -17.04 -12.65 -6.05
N CYS A 105 -17.17 -12.15 -7.29
CA CYS A 105 -16.24 -11.17 -7.84
C CYS A 105 -16.67 -9.71 -7.62
N TRP A 106 -17.87 -9.47 -7.08
CA TRP A 106 -18.46 -8.12 -6.92
C TRP A 106 -18.60 -7.32 -8.23
N LYS A 107 -18.55 -7.99 -9.39
CA LYS A 107 -18.70 -7.37 -10.72
C LYS A 107 -20.04 -7.64 -11.38
N SER A 108 -20.89 -8.51 -10.81
CA SER A 108 -22.19 -8.80 -11.41
C SER A 108 -23.14 -7.59 -11.38
N GLU A 109 -23.96 -7.46 -12.40
CA GLU A 109 -25.09 -6.55 -12.48
C GLU A 109 -26.37 -7.16 -11.88
N LYS A 110 -26.43 -8.49 -11.80
CA LYS A 110 -27.55 -9.26 -11.23
C LYS A 110 -27.25 -9.75 -9.81
N TRP A 111 -26.53 -8.94 -9.01
CA TRP A 111 -26.18 -9.28 -7.63
C TRP A 111 -27.43 -9.72 -6.84
N PRO A 112 -27.40 -10.82 -6.06
CA PRO A 112 -26.24 -11.64 -5.68
C PRO A 112 -25.88 -12.79 -6.65
N TYR A 113 -26.58 -12.91 -7.78
CA TYR A 113 -26.37 -13.98 -8.75
C TYR A 113 -25.18 -13.73 -9.67
N CYS A 114 -24.60 -14.80 -10.20
CA CYS A 114 -23.53 -14.72 -11.19
C CYS A 114 -24.09 -14.58 -12.60
N ASP A 115 -23.62 -13.58 -13.33
CA ASP A 115 -23.95 -13.29 -14.73
C ASP A 115 -22.78 -13.52 -15.71
N GLY A 116 -21.66 -14.08 -15.23
CA GLY A 116 -20.46 -14.33 -16.04
C GLY A 116 -19.46 -13.18 -16.12
N THR A 117 -19.75 -12.02 -15.54
CA THR A 117 -18.84 -10.84 -15.53
C THR A 117 -17.46 -11.11 -14.92
N HIS A 118 -17.32 -12.13 -14.07
CA HIS A 118 -16.03 -12.56 -13.54
C HIS A 118 -15.03 -12.95 -14.65
N GLY A 119 -15.48 -13.51 -15.77
CA GLY A 119 -14.59 -13.88 -16.87
C GLY A 119 -13.89 -12.66 -17.50
N LYS A 120 -14.64 -11.56 -17.71
CA LYS A 120 -14.07 -10.30 -18.17
C LYS A 120 -13.06 -9.75 -17.16
N HIS A 121 -13.44 -9.74 -15.88
CA HIS A 121 -12.57 -9.27 -14.81
C HIS A 121 -11.26 -10.05 -14.72
N ASN A 122 -11.33 -11.38 -14.76
CA ASN A 122 -10.17 -12.26 -14.76
C ASN A 122 -9.23 -11.96 -15.94
N LYS A 123 -9.79 -11.80 -17.15
CA LYS A 123 -9.00 -11.47 -18.35
C LYS A 123 -8.29 -10.11 -18.24
N GLU A 124 -8.93 -9.10 -17.67
CA GLU A 124 -8.37 -7.75 -17.55
C GLU A 124 -7.33 -7.63 -16.44
N THR A 125 -7.48 -8.41 -15.36
CA THR A 125 -6.65 -8.28 -14.16
C THR A 125 -5.64 -9.40 -13.97
N GLY A 126 -5.77 -10.50 -14.72
CA GLY A 126 -5.01 -11.74 -14.51
C GLY A 126 -5.51 -12.59 -13.33
N ASP A 127 -6.69 -12.28 -12.79
CA ASP A 127 -7.31 -13.00 -11.67
C ASP A 127 -7.95 -14.34 -12.13
N ASN A 128 -8.36 -15.17 -11.17
CA ASN A 128 -8.91 -16.51 -11.39
C ASN A 128 -10.23 -16.77 -10.62
N LEU A 129 -11.05 -15.73 -10.44
CA LEU A 129 -12.30 -15.83 -9.69
C LEU A 129 -13.38 -16.63 -10.42
N GLY A 130 -14.28 -17.24 -9.65
CA GLY A 130 -15.45 -17.95 -10.16
C GLY A 130 -16.63 -17.94 -9.17
N PRO A 131 -17.85 -18.27 -9.63
CA PRO A 131 -19.03 -18.24 -8.79
C PRO A 131 -19.08 -19.39 -7.77
N LEU A 132 -19.92 -19.25 -6.76
CA LEU A 132 -20.36 -20.37 -5.93
C LEU A 132 -21.57 -21.01 -6.59
N ILE A 133 -21.51 -22.31 -6.91
CA ILE A 133 -22.62 -23.04 -7.51
C ILE A 133 -23.30 -23.87 -6.43
N VAL A 134 -24.58 -23.59 -6.18
CA VAL A 134 -25.43 -24.36 -5.27
C VAL A 134 -26.38 -25.20 -6.12
N LYS A 135 -26.44 -26.49 -5.84
CA LYS A 135 -27.36 -27.44 -6.47
C LYS A 135 -28.24 -28.05 -5.40
N LYS A 136 -29.50 -28.29 -5.72
CA LYS A 136 -30.35 -29.12 -4.87
C LYS A 136 -29.78 -30.54 -4.91
N LYS A 137 -29.74 -31.20 -3.75
CA LYS A 137 -29.39 -32.61 -3.70
C LYS A 137 -30.54 -33.39 -4.32
N GLU A 138 -30.23 -34.20 -5.33
CA GLU A 138 -31.15 -35.18 -5.92
C GLU A 138 -31.66 -36.16 -4.85
#